data_AF-A0ABD6NVW2-F1
#
_entry.id   AF-A0ABD6NVW2-F1
#
_cell.length_a   1.000
_cell.length_b   1.000
_cell.length_c   1.000
_cell.angle_alpha   90.00
_cell.angle_beta   90.00
_cell.angle_gamma   90.00
#
_symmetry.space_group_name_H-M   'P 1'
#
loop_
_entity.id
_entity.type
_entity.pdbx_description
1 polymer ?
#
loop_
_entity_poly.entity_id
_entity_poly.type
_entity_poly.pdbx_seq_one_letter_code
_entity_poly.pdbx_strand_id
1 'polypeptide(L)'
;MTTADSHDNVQTQKAGGGNLMTDHGLRYYIEEGLLPDMVCGATHVQTKFQKKFRPRYFTAKIRGGVLEELRLWGPQVLKDGSLGQRELDYRWKFNAG
;
A
#
# COMPACT_ATOMS: atom_id res chain seq x y z
N MET A 1 -37.25 10.60 -23.62
CA MET A 1 -37.05 11.00 -22.21
C MET A 1 -37.60 9.89 -21.34
N THR A 2 -36.72 9.06 -20.79
CA THR A 2 -37.03 8.23 -19.62
C THR A 2 -35.73 7.95 -18.88
N THR A 3 -35.80 8.07 -17.57
CA THR A 3 -34.73 8.37 -16.62
C THR A 3 -33.89 7.14 -16.26
N ALA A 4 -32.70 7.41 -15.75
CA ALA A 4 -31.70 6.48 -15.26
C ALA A 4 -32.21 5.52 -14.16
N ASP A 5 -31.56 4.36 -14.06
CA ASP A 5 -31.21 3.75 -12.77
C ASP A 5 -29.90 2.96 -12.94
N SER A 6 -28.81 3.61 -12.58
CA SER A 6 -27.48 3.01 -12.44
C SER A 6 -27.46 2.15 -11.19
N HIS A 7 -27.49 0.83 -11.36
CA HIS A 7 -27.26 -0.10 -10.27
C HIS A 7 -25.77 -0.09 -9.89
N ASP A 8 -25.51 0.38 -8.68
CA ASP A 8 -24.22 0.35 -7.99
C ASP A 8 -23.63 -1.06 -7.98
N ASN A 9 -22.57 -1.28 -8.76
CA ASN A 9 -21.73 -2.47 -8.65
C ASN A 9 -20.72 -2.29 -7.52
N VAL A 10 -21.19 -2.29 -6.27
CA VAL A 10 -20.32 -2.47 -5.11
C VAL A 10 -20.10 -3.97 -4.93
N GLN A 11 -19.15 -4.50 -5.68
CA GLN A 11 -18.71 -5.88 -5.52
C GLN A 11 -17.89 -5.99 -4.23
N THR A 12 -18.60 -6.11 -3.11
CA THR A 12 -18.01 -6.41 -1.80
C THR A 12 -17.33 -7.77 -1.89
N GLN A 13 -16.01 -7.79 -2.01
CA GLN A 13 -15.24 -9.02 -1.93
C GLN A 13 -15.43 -9.61 -0.54
N LYS A 14 -16.21 -10.70 -0.48
CA LYS A 14 -16.39 -11.56 0.68
C LYS A 14 -15.02 -12.02 1.17
N ALA A 15 -14.70 -11.75 2.43
CA ALA A 15 -13.58 -12.36 3.14
C ALA A 15 -13.82 -13.88 3.27
N GLY A 16 -13.36 -14.65 2.29
CA GLY A 16 -13.33 -16.10 2.29
C GLY A 16 -11.96 -16.59 2.75
N GLY A 17 -11.95 -17.47 3.75
CA GLY A 17 -10.77 -17.93 4.46
C GLY A 17 -9.69 -18.57 3.59
N GLY A 18 -8.47 -18.12 3.83
CA GLY A 18 -7.22 -18.71 3.35
C GLY A 18 -6.09 -17.99 4.06
N ASN A 19 -5.64 -18.56 5.17
CA ASN A 19 -4.62 -17.99 6.04
C ASN A 19 -3.24 -18.01 5.36
N LEU A 20 -3.03 -17.14 4.36
CA LEU A 20 -1.70 -16.74 3.93
C LEU A 20 -1.30 -15.52 4.78
N MET A 21 -1.06 -15.79 6.07
CA MET A 21 -0.33 -14.88 6.95
C MET A 21 1.12 -14.81 6.45
N THR A 22 1.34 -14.09 5.34
CA THR A 22 2.63 -13.45 5.14
C THR A 22 2.74 -12.38 6.22
N ASP A 23 3.92 -12.23 6.79
CA ASP A 23 4.29 -11.46 8.00
C ASP A 23 3.92 -9.95 7.99
N HIS A 24 3.11 -9.51 7.03
CA HIS A 24 2.78 -8.10 6.72
C HIS A 24 1.27 -7.80 6.69
N GLY A 25 0.38 -8.78 6.93
CA GLY A 25 -1.08 -8.60 6.89
C GLY A 25 -1.67 -8.67 5.48
N LEU A 26 -2.96 -8.31 5.33
CA LEU A 26 -3.66 -8.25 4.04
C LEU A 26 -3.02 -7.23 3.11
N ARG A 27 -2.76 -7.63 1.85
CA ARG A 27 -2.19 -6.79 0.80
C ARG A 27 -3.30 -6.31 -0.13
N TYR A 28 -3.29 -5.01 -0.41
CA TYR A 28 -4.20 -4.38 -1.36
C TYR A 28 -3.37 -3.87 -2.54
N TYR A 29 -3.53 -4.49 -3.70
CA TYR A 29 -2.74 -4.20 -4.88
C TYR A 29 -3.14 -2.87 -5.51
N ILE A 30 -2.14 -2.20 -6.06
CA ILE A 30 -2.23 -0.89 -6.70
C ILE A 30 -1.95 -1.10 -8.18
N GLU A 31 -2.78 -0.50 -9.04
CA GLU A 31 -2.54 -0.52 -10.47
C GLU A 31 -1.18 0.10 -10.82
N GLU A 32 -0.46 -0.53 -11.75
CA GLU A 32 0.85 -0.05 -12.15
C GLU A 32 0.76 1.35 -12.77
N GLY A 33 1.59 2.27 -12.29
CA GLY A 33 1.60 3.67 -12.75
C GLY A 33 0.57 4.57 -12.06
N LEU A 34 -0.33 4.05 -11.20
CA LEU A 34 -1.29 4.87 -10.47
C LEU A 34 -0.62 5.82 -9.48
N LEU A 35 0.48 5.38 -8.87
CA LEU A 35 1.29 6.18 -7.95
C LEU A 35 2.68 6.43 -8.53
N PRO A 36 3.27 7.62 -8.30
CA PRO A 36 4.65 7.89 -8.69
C PRO A 36 5.63 7.06 -7.83
N ASP A 37 6.85 6.90 -8.32
CA ASP A 37 7.94 6.34 -7.52
C ASP A 37 8.15 7.17 -6.24
N MET A 38 8.27 6.50 -5.10
CA MET A 38 8.37 7.11 -3.77
C MET A 38 9.75 6.88 -3.16
N VAL A 39 10.13 7.68 -2.16
CA VAL A 39 11.34 7.43 -1.35
C VAL A 39 10.97 6.61 -0.13
N CYS A 40 11.72 5.57 0.20
CA CYS A 40 11.46 4.74 1.38
C CYS A 40 11.67 5.53 2.69
N GLY A 41 10.88 5.24 3.73
CA GLY A 41 10.98 5.95 5.00
C GLY A 41 9.76 5.84 5.90
N ALA A 42 9.60 6.79 6.82
CA ALA A 42 8.41 6.90 7.67
C ALA A 42 8.11 8.36 8.07
N THR A 43 6.84 8.67 8.34
CA THR A 43 6.31 10.05 8.54
C THR A 43 6.97 10.85 9.68
N HIS A 44 7.68 10.21 10.61
CA HIS A 44 8.34 10.86 11.75
C HIS A 44 9.77 10.37 11.99
N VAL A 45 10.38 9.71 11.00
CA VAL A 45 11.75 9.20 11.13
C VAL A 45 12.56 9.71 9.94
N GLN A 46 13.49 10.63 10.21
CA GLN A 46 14.46 11.01 9.20
C GLN A 46 15.48 9.89 9.06
N THR A 47 15.50 9.26 7.90
CA THR A 47 16.45 8.20 7.59
C THR A 47 17.53 8.74 6.64
N LYS A 48 18.78 8.34 6.86
CA LYS A 48 19.89 8.57 5.91
C LYS A 48 19.76 7.68 4.67
N PHE A 49 18.89 6.68 4.71
CA PHE A 49 18.64 5.72 3.64
C PHE A 49 17.47 6.20 2.78
N GLN A 50 17.77 6.97 1.73
CA GLN A 50 16.78 7.55 0.81
C GLN A 50 16.83 6.84 -0.54
N LYS A 51 16.30 5.62 -0.60
CA LYS A 51 16.17 4.89 -1.87
C LYS A 51 14.76 5.04 -2.44
N LYS A 52 14.66 5.09 -3.76
CA LYS A 52 13.37 5.10 -4.46
C LYS A 52 12.79 3.70 -4.59
N PHE A 53 11.47 3.59 -4.56
CA PHE A 53 10.72 2.37 -4.83
C PHE A 53 9.46 2.67 -5.63
N ARG A 54 8.98 1.68 -6.40
CA ARG A 54 7.75 1.79 -7.19
C ARG A 54 6.60 1.11 -6.44
N PRO A 55 5.58 1.85 -5.95
CA PRO A 55 4.48 1.25 -5.20
C PRO A 55 3.76 0.16 -5.99
N ARG A 56 3.40 -0.94 -5.32
CA ARG A 56 2.65 -2.07 -5.91
C ARG A 56 1.49 -2.54 -5.06
N TYR A 57 1.59 -2.37 -3.75
CA TYR A 57 0.51 -2.70 -2.84
C TYR A 57 0.67 -1.92 -1.54
N PHE A 58 -0.39 -1.86 -0.76
CA PHE A 58 -0.32 -1.36 0.61
C PHE A 58 -0.81 -2.40 1.61
N THR A 59 -0.36 -2.25 2.85
CA THR A 59 -0.89 -2.96 4.02
C THR A 59 -1.37 -1.95 5.04
N ALA A 60 -2.45 -2.29 5.75
CA ALA A 60 -3.07 -1.42 6.75
C ALA A 60 -3.27 -2.20 8.05
N LYS A 61 -2.90 -1.56 9.17
CA LYS A 61 -3.21 -2.05 10.51
C LYS A 61 -4.35 -1.22 11.08
N ILE A 62 -5.48 -1.87 11.33
CA ILE A 62 -6.67 -1.26 11.91
C ILE A 62 -6.91 -1.87 13.28
N ARG A 63 -7.13 -1.04 14.30
CA ARG A 63 -7.49 -1.47 15.66
C ARG A 63 -8.68 -0.65 16.14
N GLY A 64 -9.73 -1.32 16.61
CA GLY A 64 -10.94 -0.65 17.10
C GLY A 64 -11.60 0.25 16.05
N GLY A 65 -11.51 -0.10 14.76
CA GLY A 65 -12.03 0.73 13.66
C GLY A 65 -11.13 1.91 13.26
N VAL A 66 -9.99 2.11 13.93
CA VAL A 66 -9.05 3.20 13.65
C VAL A 66 -7.85 2.69 12.89
N LEU A 67 -7.45 3.39 11.83
CA LEU A 67 -6.22 3.12 11.08
C LEU A 67 -5.00 3.55 11.92
N GLU A 68 -4.25 2.59 12.43
CA GLU A 68 -3.05 2.85 13.24
C GLU A 68 -1.79 3.01 12.38
N GLU A 69 -1.68 2.21 11.31
CA GLU A 69 -0.51 2.16 10.44
C GLU A 69 -0.93 1.88 8.99
N LEU A 70 -0.33 2.61 8.06
CA LEU A 70 -0.39 2.34 6.62
C LEU A 70 1.02 2.17 6.11
N ARG A 71 1.25 1.16 5.26
CA ARG A 71 2.52 0.98 4.56
C ARG A 71 2.28 0.82 3.08
N LEU A 72 3.00 1.60 2.29
CA LEU A 72 3.13 1.39 0.85
C LEU A 72 4.39 0.60 0.57
N TRP A 73 4.28 -0.46 -0.20
CA TRP A 73 5.36 -1.39 -0.52
C TRP A 73 5.63 -1.41 -2.01
N GLY A 74 6.88 -1.68 -2.36
CA GLY A 74 7.23 -2.10 -3.71
C GLY A 74 8.72 -2.24 -3.95
N PRO A 75 9.12 -2.70 -5.16
CA PRO A 75 10.52 -2.93 -5.49
C PRO A 75 11.31 -1.64 -5.54
N GLN A 76 12.58 -1.71 -5.13
CA GLN A 76 13.54 -0.63 -5.29
C GLN A 76 13.67 -0.24 -6.77
N VAL A 77 13.66 1.05 -7.06
CA VAL A 77 14.04 1.59 -8.37
C VAL A 77 15.56 1.77 -8.42
N LEU A 78 16.21 1.14 -9.40
CA LEU A 78 17.65 1.22 -9.63
C LEU A 78 18.01 2.49 -10.41
N LYS A 79 19.31 2.79 -10.52
CA LYS A 79 19.79 4.02 -11.18
C LYS A 79 19.40 4.11 -12.66
N ASP A 80 19.25 2.97 -13.31
CA ASP A 80 18.84 2.84 -14.72
C ASP A 80 17.30 2.83 -14.90
N GLY A 81 16.53 3.00 -13.81
CA GLY A 81 15.07 2.95 -13.82
C GLY A 81 14.48 1.54 -13.77
N SER A 82 15.30 0.49 -13.81
CA SER A 82 14.85 -0.89 -13.64
C SER A 82 14.45 -1.19 -12.19
N LEU A 83 13.73 -2.30 -11.98
CA LEU A 83 13.26 -2.73 -10.67
C LEU A 83 14.21 -3.75 -10.05
N GLY A 84 14.69 -3.47 -8.85
CA GLY A 84 15.51 -4.37 -8.05
C GLY A 84 14.66 -5.42 -7.32
N GLN A 85 15.34 -6.47 -6.84
CA GLN A 85 14.70 -7.59 -6.10
C GLN A 85 14.29 -7.23 -4.67
N ARG A 86 14.85 -6.16 -4.10
CA ARG A 86 14.56 -5.74 -2.74
C ARG A 86 13.25 -4.94 -2.69
N GLU A 87 12.32 -5.38 -1.86
CA GLU A 87 11.18 -4.54 -1.47
C GLU A 87 11.59 -3.48 -0.46
N LEU A 88 11.00 -2.30 -0.63
CA LEU A 88 11.11 -1.15 0.24
C LEU A 88 9.71 -0.65 0.59
N ASP A 89 9.61 0.11 1.67
CA ASP A 89 8.36 0.69 2.12
C ASP A 89 8.45 2.16 2.53
N TYR A 90 7.31 2.83 2.46
CA TYR A 90 7.05 4.03 3.24
C TYR A 90 5.95 3.76 4.25
N ARG A 91 6.21 4.08 5.52
CA ARG A 91 5.31 3.81 6.64
C ARG A 91 4.74 5.09 7.26
N TRP A 92 3.43 5.19 7.27
CA TRP A 92 2.69 6.13 8.10
C TRP A 92 2.25 5.44 9.40
N LYS A 93 2.58 6.06 10.52
CA LYS A 93 1.98 5.74 11.83
C LYS A 93 1.12 6.92 12.24
N PHE A 94 -0.16 6.67 12.47
CA PHE A 94 -1.13 7.71 12.80
C PHE A 94 -1.29 7.92 14.30
N ASN A 95 -0.88 6.92 15.10
CA ASN A 95 -0.71 7.07 16.53
C ASN A 95 0.78 7.32 16.81
N ALA A 96 1.14 8.57 17.06
CA ALA A 96 2.37 8.91 17.75
C ALA A 96 2.18 8.57 19.23
N GLY A 97 2.48 7.32 19.59
CA GLY A 97 2.76 6.97 20.98
C GLY A 97 4.13 7.49 21.38
#